data_AF-A0A0D4BW59-F1
#
_entry.id   AF-A0A0D4BW59-F1
#
_cell.length_a   1.000
_cell.length_b   1.000
_cell.length_c   1.000
_cell.angle_alpha   90.00
_cell.angle_beta   90.00
_cell.angle_gamma   90.00
#
_symmetry.space_group_name_H-M   'P 1'
#
loop_
_entity.id
_entity.type
_entity.pdbx_description
1 polymer ?
#
loop_
_entity_poly.entity_id
_entity_poly.type
_entity_poly.pdbx_seq_one_letter_code
_entity_poly.pdbx_strand_id
1 'polypeptide(L)'
;MLGADPEELRALAREMSQRADQLREARATLSAKVNGPLQWHGPDAFFFKHAWNSSHAPTLHKAAEMLLEASRRLQQQAQDQQDTSSS
;
A
#
# COMPACT_ATOMS: atom_id res chain seq x y z
N MET A 1 -20.41 -17.39 20.29
CA MET A 1 -20.36 -16.28 19.31
C MET A 1 -19.53 -16.74 18.13
N LEU A 2 -20.06 -16.71 16.90
CA LEU A 2 -19.27 -16.96 15.69
C LEU A 2 -18.55 -15.65 15.34
N GLY A 3 -17.46 -15.36 16.06
CA GLY A 3 -16.52 -14.31 15.67
C GLY A 3 -15.74 -14.73 14.42
N ALA A 4 -15.25 -13.75 13.64
CA ALA A 4 -14.32 -14.03 12.54
C ALA A 4 -13.07 -14.75 13.08
N ASP A 5 -12.53 -15.70 12.31
CA ASP A 5 -11.34 -16.47 12.73
C ASP A 5 -10.12 -15.54 12.86
N PRO A 6 -9.49 -15.44 14.06
CA PRO A 6 -8.31 -14.60 14.26
C PRO A 6 -7.13 -14.92 13.33
N GLU A 7 -6.94 -16.19 12.93
CA GLU A 7 -5.88 -16.57 12.00
C GLU A 7 -6.18 -16.12 10.57
N GLU A 8 -7.43 -16.18 10.13
CA GLU A 8 -7.84 -15.63 8.84
C GLU A 8 -7.67 -14.10 8.80
N LEU A 9 -8.02 -13.40 9.87
CA LEU A 9 -7.81 -11.95 10.00
C LEU A 9 -6.31 -11.60 9.93
N ARG A 10 -5.45 -12.37 10.60
CA ARG A 10 -3.99 -12.19 10.50
C ARG A 10 -3.46 -12.48 9.11
N ALA A 11 -3.97 -13.52 8.44
CA ALA A 11 -3.58 -13.85 7.09
C ALA A 11 -3.90 -12.70 6.12
N LEU A 12 -5.12 -12.16 6.20
CA LEU A 12 -5.53 -11.01 5.40
C LEU A 12 -4.70 -9.76 5.71
N ALA A 13 -4.40 -9.51 7.00
CA ALA A 13 -3.54 -8.40 7.38
C ALA A 13 -2.15 -8.50 6.74
N ARG A 14 -1.52 -9.68 6.79
CA ARG A 14 -0.21 -9.92 6.14
C ARG A 14 -0.27 -9.67 4.65
N GLU A 15 -1.31 -10.13 3.97
CA GLU A 15 -1.50 -9.90 2.54
C GLU A 15 -1.64 -8.40 2.21
N MET A 16 -2.45 -7.67 2.98
CA MET A 16 -2.63 -6.22 2.82
C MET A 16 -1.30 -5.46 3.01
N SER A 17 -0.51 -5.82 4.02
CA SER A 17 0.82 -5.24 4.24
C SER A 17 1.76 -5.53 3.08
N GLN A 18 1.82 -6.78 2.60
CA GLN A 18 2.67 -7.17 1.46
C GLN A 18 2.30 -6.37 0.19
N ARG A 19 1.01 -6.21 -0.10
CA ARG A 19 0.54 -5.43 -1.25
C ARG A 19 0.89 -3.94 -1.12
N ALA A 20 0.83 -3.39 0.10
CA ALA A 20 1.24 -2.01 0.35
C ALA A 20 2.74 -1.79 0.06
N ASP A 21 3.58 -2.73 0.48
CA ASP A 21 5.02 -2.67 0.24
C ASP A 21 5.35 -2.79 -1.25
N GLN A 22 4.66 -3.67 -1.98
CA GLN A 22 4.77 -3.76 -3.45
C GLN A 22 4.40 -2.44 -4.14
N LEU A 23 3.32 -1.76 -3.71
CA LEU A 23 2.96 -0.45 -4.26
C LEU A 23 4.02 0.62 -3.96
N ARG A 24 4.60 0.60 -2.75
CA ARG A 24 5.68 1.53 -2.38
C ARG A 24 6.93 1.31 -3.20
N GLU A 25 7.34 0.06 -3.40
CA GLU A 25 8.50 -0.32 -4.22
C GLU A 25 8.29 0.06 -5.69
N ALA A 26 7.12 -0.25 -6.25
CA ALA A 26 6.78 0.13 -7.62
C ALA A 26 6.81 1.66 -7.80
N ARG A 27 6.20 2.40 -6.86
CA ARG A 27 6.24 3.87 -6.85
C ARG A 27 7.68 4.40 -6.80
N ALA A 28 8.52 3.85 -5.93
CA ALA A 28 9.91 4.29 -5.76
C ALA A 28 10.73 4.03 -7.03
N THR A 29 10.63 2.81 -7.58
CA THR A 29 11.32 2.38 -8.80
C THR A 29 10.91 3.25 -9.99
N LEU A 30 9.61 3.47 -10.18
CA LEU A 30 9.11 4.30 -11.27
C LEU A 30 9.50 5.77 -11.06
N SER A 31 9.45 6.29 -9.84
CA SER A 31 9.89 7.66 -9.55
C SER A 31 11.36 7.88 -9.85
N ALA A 32 12.22 6.92 -9.51
CA ALA A 32 13.64 6.98 -9.83
C ALA A 32 13.89 7.00 -11.34
N LYS A 33 13.12 6.23 -12.12
CA LYS A 33 13.20 6.24 -13.59
C LYS A 33 12.67 7.57 -14.16
N VAL A 34 11.44 7.94 -13.84
CA VAL A 34 10.77 9.15 -14.38
C VAL A 34 11.51 10.44 -14.04
N ASN A 35 12.07 10.54 -12.83
CA ASN A 35 12.81 11.72 -12.40
C ASN A 35 14.32 11.62 -12.67
N GLY A 36 14.80 10.46 -13.09
CA GLY A 36 16.20 10.18 -13.38
C GLY A 36 16.63 10.60 -14.80
N PRO A 37 17.79 10.11 -15.26
CA PRO A 37 18.46 10.58 -16.48
C PRO A 37 17.88 9.95 -17.76
N LEU A 38 16.57 9.65 -17.79
CA LEU A 38 15.96 9.11 -19.01
C LEU A 38 16.23 10.07 -20.17
N GLN A 39 16.76 9.55 -21.28
CA GLN A 39 16.98 10.30 -22.53
C GLN A 39 15.65 10.51 -23.28
N TRP A 40 14.58 10.82 -22.55
CA TRP A 40 13.25 11.11 -23.07
C TRP A 40 13.00 12.60 -22.92
N HIS A 41 12.99 13.30 -24.04
CA HIS A 41 12.88 14.75 -24.12
C HIS A 41 11.64 15.15 -24.92
N GLY A 42 11.24 16.42 -24.77
CA GLY A 42 10.12 17.01 -25.48
C GLY A 42 8.88 17.24 -24.61
N PRO A 43 7.81 17.81 -25.17
CA PRO A 43 6.62 18.21 -24.43
C PRO A 43 5.96 17.05 -23.67
N ASP A 44 5.86 15.87 -24.29
CA ASP A 44 5.23 14.70 -23.67
C ASP A 44 5.99 14.21 -22.43
N ALA A 45 7.32 14.21 -22.49
CA ALA A 45 8.17 13.86 -21.35
C ALA A 45 7.94 14.83 -20.18
N PHE A 46 7.84 16.13 -20.48
CA PHE A 46 7.54 17.15 -19.48
C PHE A 46 6.15 16.95 -18.86
N PHE A 47 5.12 16.77 -19.68
CA PHE A 47 3.75 16.56 -19.21
C PHE A 47 3.62 15.30 -18.37
N PHE A 48 4.21 14.19 -18.82
CA PHE A 48 4.18 12.94 -18.08
C PHE A 48 4.93 13.04 -16.75
N LYS A 49 6.13 13.63 -16.73
CA LYS A 49 6.88 13.86 -15.49
C LYS A 49 6.09 14.75 -14.52
N HIS A 50 5.41 15.77 -15.03
CA HIS A 50 4.54 16.60 -14.22
C HIS A 50 3.37 15.79 -13.63
N ALA A 51 2.60 15.08 -14.47
CA ALA A 51 1.48 14.24 -14.05
C ALA A 51 1.88 13.13 -13.07
N TRP A 52 3.06 12.53 -13.28
CA TRP A 52 3.62 11.54 -12.38
C TRP A 52 3.82 12.10 -10.97
N ASN A 53 4.49 13.26 -10.87
CA ASN A 53 4.83 13.86 -9.58
C ASN A 53 3.60 14.49 -8.89
N SER A 54 2.64 15.05 -9.66
CA SER A 54 1.47 15.72 -9.08
C SER A 54 0.30 14.78 -8.77
N SER A 55 0.18 13.64 -9.47
CA SER A 55 -1.01 12.78 -9.39
C SER A 55 -0.69 11.29 -9.20
N HIS A 56 0.08 10.67 -10.10
CA HIS A 56 0.24 9.21 -10.10
C HIS A 56 1.01 8.68 -8.88
N ALA A 57 2.19 9.23 -8.60
CA ALA A 57 2.98 8.82 -7.44
C ALA A 57 2.27 9.10 -6.10
N PRO A 58 1.63 10.28 -5.90
CA PRO A 58 0.77 10.50 -4.73
C PRO A 58 -0.38 9.50 -4.60
N THR A 59 -1.02 9.11 -5.70
CA THR A 59 -2.13 8.13 -5.69
C THR A 59 -1.65 6.75 -5.25
N LEU A 60 -0.53 6.27 -5.79
CA LEU A 60 0.09 5.00 -5.38
C LEU A 60 0.48 5.02 -3.90
N HIS A 61 1.00 6.14 -3.42
CA HIS A 61 1.33 6.29 -2.00
C HIS A 61 0.10 6.20 -1.12
N LYS A 62 -0.98 6.95 -1.44
CA LYS A 62 -2.24 6.90 -0.69
C LYS A 62 -2.83 5.50 -0.65
N ALA A 63 -2.81 4.78 -1.78
CA ALA A 63 -3.28 3.39 -1.83
C ALA A 63 -2.47 2.47 -0.90
N ALA A 64 -1.14 2.60 -0.88
CA ALA A 64 -0.29 1.84 0.04
C ALA A 64 -0.59 2.17 1.52
N GLU A 65 -0.78 3.45 1.87
CA GLU A 65 -1.15 3.85 3.24
C GLU A 65 -2.51 3.28 3.64
N MET A 66 -3.50 3.28 2.74
CA MET A 66 -4.81 2.68 2.99
C MET A 66 -4.73 1.18 3.28
N LEU A 67 -3.92 0.44 2.51
CA LEU A 67 -3.72 -1.00 2.73
C LEU A 67 -3.04 -1.29 4.07
N LEU A 68 -2.08 -0.47 4.50
CA LEU A 68 -1.41 -0.63 5.79
C LEU A 68 -2.32 -0.30 6.96
N GLU A 69 -3.12 0.74 6.84
CA GLU A 69 -4.12 1.07 7.85
C GLU A 69 -5.14 -0.07 7.98
N ALA A 70 -5.60 -0.64 6.86
CA ALA A 70 -6.47 -1.82 6.87
C ALA A 70 -5.79 -3.03 7.53
N SER A 71 -4.50 -3.28 7.21
CA SER A 71 -3.71 -4.34 7.85
C SER A 71 -3.66 -4.17 9.38
N ARG A 72 -3.39 -2.96 9.88
CA ARG A 72 -3.33 -2.68 11.33
C ARG A 72 -4.67 -2.92 12.00
N ARG A 73 -5.77 -2.50 11.38
CA ARG A 73 -7.12 -2.74 11.90
C ARG A 73 -7.43 -4.23 12.00
N LEU A 74 -7.10 -5.01 10.97
CA LEU A 74 -7.28 -6.46 10.99
C LEU A 74 -6.45 -7.15 12.08
N GLN A 75 -5.21 -6.69 12.31
CA GLN A 75 -4.38 -7.18 13.41
C GLN A 75 -5.00 -6.88 14.79
N GLN A 76 -5.53 -5.67 14.98
CA GLN A 76 -6.21 -5.30 16.22
C GLN A 76 -7.46 -6.18 16.42
N GLN A 77 -8.29 -6.32 15.38
CA GLN A 77 -9.49 -7.16 15.44
C GLN A 77 -9.16 -8.63 15.77
N ALA A 78 -8.07 -9.17 15.21
CA ALA A 78 -7.63 -10.52 15.53
C ALA A 78 -7.22 -10.66 17.01
N GLN A 79 -6.55 -9.66 17.57
CA GLN A 79 -6.17 -9.63 18.99
C GLN A 79 -7.41 -9.58 19.89
N ASP A 80 -8.32 -8.65 19.63
CA ASP A 80 -9.54 -8.46 20.44
C ASP A 80 -10.40 -9.75 20.47
N GLN A 81 -10.49 -10.47 19.35
CA GLN A 81 -11.23 -11.74 19.26
C GLN A 81 -10.57 -12.86 20.06
N GLN A 82 -9.24 -12.90 20.11
CA GLN A 82 -8.54 -13.87 20.94
C GLN A 82 -8.73 -13.60 22.43
N ASP A 83 -8.60 -12.34 22.85
CA ASP A 83 -8.74 -11.95 24.24
C ASP A 83 -10.15 -12.27 24.76
N THR A 84 -11.17 -12.00 23.94
CA THR A 84 -12.58 -12.32 24.23
C THR A 84 -12.83 -13.83 24.29
N SER A 85 -12.19 -14.62 23.42
CA SER A 85 -12.37 -16.08 23.38
C SER A 85 -11.62 -16.81 24.51
N SER A 86 -10.59 -16.18 25.08
CA SER A 86 -9.81 -16.71 26.20
C SER A 86 -10.34 -16.32 27.59
N SER A 87 -11.40 -15.50 27.65
CA SER A 87 -12.06 -15.05 28.89
C SER A 87 -13.37 -15.79 29.12
#